data_AF-A0A8X6V4E0-F1
#
_entry.id   AF-A0A8X6V4E0-F1
#
_cell.length_a   1.000
_cell.length_b   1.000
_cell.length_c   1.000
_cell.angle_alpha   90.00
_cell.angle_beta   90.00
_cell.angle_gamma   90.00
#
_symmetry.space_group_name_H-M   'P 1'
#
loop_
_entity.id
_entity.type
_entity.pdbx_description
1 polymer ?
#
loop_
_entity_poly.entity_id
_entity_poly.type
_entity_poly.pdbx_seq_one_letter_code
_entity_poly.pdbx_strand_id
1 'polypeptide(L)'
;MKQAPNSIKRFWEIENCPDFEIPTMSREEKLCEEHFTSTYNRDETGRFIVKMPLSRDPSCLGDSKQMALRRLNSLWRRLVQDPKILEL
;
A
#
# COMPACT_ATOMS: atom_id res chain seq x y z
N MET A 1 -36.05 -27.58 5.21
CA MET A 1 -35.26 -26.33 5.18
C MET A 1 -34.06 -26.51 6.09
N LYS A 2 -32.83 -26.46 5.58
CA LYS A 2 -31.62 -26.61 6.41
C LYS A 2 -31.44 -25.35 7.25
N GLN A 3 -31.46 -25.48 8.58
CA GLN A 3 -31.14 -24.37 9.48
C GLN A 3 -29.70 -23.92 9.22
N ALA A 4 -29.52 -22.62 9.07
CA ALA A 4 -28.20 -22.03 8.99
C ALA A 4 -27.47 -22.28 10.34
N PRO A 5 -26.19 -22.67 10.33
CA PRO A 5 -25.48 -23.00 11.56
C PRO A 5 -25.49 -21.80 12.50
N ASN A 6 -25.67 -22.06 13.80
CA ASN A 6 -25.87 -21.00 14.82
C ASN A 6 -24.76 -19.93 14.81
N SER A 7 -23.56 -20.29 14.33
CA SER A 7 -22.44 -19.38 14.11
C SER A 7 -22.72 -18.30 13.06
N ILE A 8 -23.42 -18.62 11.95
CA ILE A 8 -23.72 -17.64 10.90
C ILE A 8 -24.77 -16.63 11.38
N LYS A 9 -25.74 -17.09 12.17
CA LYS A 9 -26.78 -16.23 12.74
C LYS A 9 -26.16 -15.23 13.73
N ARG A 10 -25.27 -15.74 14.59
CA ARG A 10 -24.56 -14.94 15.59
C ARG A 10 -23.58 -13.95 14.94
N PHE A 11 -22.94 -14.32 13.83
CA PHE A 11 -22.13 -13.42 13.02
C PHE A 11 -22.96 -12.24 12.47
N TRP A 12 -24.10 -12.55 11.85
CA TRP A 12 -25.03 -11.54 11.35
C TRP A 12 -25.53 -10.59 12.45
N GLU A 13 -25.85 -11.11 13.64
CA GLU A 13 -26.29 -10.29 14.79
C GLU A 13 -25.21 -9.32 15.29
N ILE A 14 -23.92 -9.68 15.20
CA ILE A 14 -22.81 -8.82 15.60
C ILE A 14 -22.54 -7.74 14.55
N GLU A 15 -22.50 -8.10 13.26
CA GLU A 15 -22.25 -7.12 12.18
C GLU A 15 -23.41 -6.14 11.96
N ASN A 16 -24.65 -6.53 12.29
CA ASN A 16 -25.85 -5.71 12.05
C ASN A 16 -26.38 -5.05 13.31
N CYS A 17 -25.51 -4.80 14.30
CA CYS A 17 -25.89 -4.09 15.51
C CYS A 17 -26.29 -2.64 15.15
N PRO A 18 -27.55 -2.20 15.38
CA PRO A 18 -28.00 -0.85 15.03
C PRO A 18 -27.25 0.25 15.79
N ASP A 19 -26.69 -0.10 16.95
CA ASP A 19 -25.97 0.81 17.85
C ASP A 19 -24.47 0.93 17.52
N PHE A 20 -23.99 0.20 16.50
CA PHE A 20 -22.69 0.49 15.89
C PHE A 20 -22.87 1.73 15.00
N GLU A 21 -22.99 2.91 15.64
CA GLU A 21 -22.68 4.15 14.93
C GLU A 21 -21.28 3.95 14.35
N ILE A 22 -21.16 4.06 13.02
CA ILE A 22 -19.87 4.02 12.33
C ILE A 22 -18.98 5.00 13.09
N PRO A 23 -17.91 4.53 13.77
CA PRO A 23 -17.07 5.43 14.54
C PRO A 23 -16.67 6.57 13.62
N THR A 24 -16.82 7.81 14.09
CA THR A 24 -16.40 8.97 13.30
C THR A 24 -14.92 8.78 12.97
N MET A 25 -14.63 8.34 11.75
CA MET A 25 -13.26 8.07 11.33
C MET A 25 -12.47 9.36 11.44
N SER A 26 -11.29 9.26 12.05
CA SER A 26 -10.26 10.29 12.02
C SER A 26 -9.91 10.63 10.57
N ARG A 27 -9.24 11.78 10.39
CA ARG A 27 -8.81 12.19 9.05
C ARG A 27 -7.84 11.18 8.45
N GLU A 28 -6.94 10.67 9.29
CA GLU A 28 -5.94 9.67 8.95
C GLU A 28 -6.60 8.35 8.52
N GLU A 29 -7.63 7.88 9.23
CA GLU A 29 -8.37 6.67 8.87
C GLU A 29 -9.08 6.83 7.52
N LYS A 30 -9.72 7.97 7.26
CA LYS A 30 -10.36 8.23 5.96
C LYS A 30 -9.35 8.24 4.82
N LEU A 31 -8.20 8.90 5.00
CA LEU A 31 -7.14 8.93 3.99
C LEU A 31 -6.56 7.54 3.73
N CYS A 32 -6.38 6.72 4.77
CA CYS A 32 -5.94 5.34 4.64
C CYS A 32 -6.97 4.49 3.88
N GLU A 33 -8.26 4.62 4.19
CA GLU A 33 -9.34 3.89 3.51
C GLU A 33 -9.45 4.28 2.04
N GLU A 34 -9.41 5.58 1.73
CA GLU A 34 -9.39 6.08 0.36
C GLU A 34 -8.14 5.62 -0.40
N HIS A 35 -6.97 5.63 0.24
CA HIS A 35 -5.72 5.16 -0.37
C HIS A 35 -5.78 3.66 -0.66
N PHE A 36 -6.25 2.87 0.31
CA PHE A 36 -6.42 1.44 0.14
C PHE A 36 -7.37 1.16 -1.02
N THR A 37 -8.57 1.74 -0.99
CA THR A 37 -9.62 1.52 -2.01
C THR A 37 -9.16 1.94 -3.42
N SER A 38 -8.35 2.99 -3.54
CA SER A 38 -7.83 3.45 -4.83
C SER A 38 -6.62 2.68 -5.35
N THR A 39 -5.91 1.93 -4.50
CA THR A 39 -4.62 1.30 -4.85
C THR A 39 -4.58 -0.21 -4.63
N TYR A 40 -5.61 -0.79 -4.01
CA TYR A 40 -5.70 -2.23 -3.87
C TYR A 40 -6.02 -2.88 -5.22
N ASN A 41 -5.39 -4.02 -5.47
CA ASN A 41 -5.78 -4.94 -6.52
C ASN A 41 -5.42 -6.37 -6.10
N ARG A 42 -5.76 -7.34 -6.96
CA ARG A 42 -5.32 -8.73 -6.80
C ARG A 42 -4.47 -9.15 -7.99
N ASP A 43 -3.48 -9.99 -7.74
CA ASP A 43 -2.75 -10.68 -8.80
C ASP A 43 -3.57 -11.86 -9.37
N GLU A 44 -3.06 -12.48 -10.43
CA GLU A 44 -3.69 -13.63 -11.10
C GLU A 44 -3.84 -14.85 -10.16
N THR A 45 -3.06 -14.91 -9.08
CA THR A 45 -3.14 -15.95 -8.06
C THR A 45 -4.11 -15.62 -6.92
N GLY A 46 -4.73 -14.43 -6.97
CA GLY A 46 -5.67 -13.94 -5.96
C GLY A 46 -5.02 -13.25 -4.75
N ARG A 47 -3.70 -13.03 -4.76
CA ARG A 47 -3.01 -12.32 -3.67
C ARG A 47 -3.26 -10.83 -3.75
N PHE A 48 -3.42 -10.20 -2.58
CA PHE A 48 -3.58 -8.76 -2.50
C PHE A 48 -2.27 -8.04 -2.81
N ILE A 49 -2.38 -7.04 -3.69
CA ILE A 49 -1.35 -6.05 -3.95
C ILE A 49 -1.92 -4.73 -3.42
N VAL A 50 -1.22 -4.11 -2.48
CA VAL A 50 -1.65 -2.89 -1.80
C VAL A 50 -0.50 -1.91 -1.82
N LYS A 51 -0.78 -0.66 -2.17
CA LYS A 51 0.20 0.42 -2.02
C LYS A 51 0.19 0.92 -0.58
N MET A 52 1.37 1.04 0.01
CA MET A 52 1.50 1.62 1.35
C MET A 52 1.33 3.15 1.28
N PRO A 53 0.49 3.75 2.14
CA PRO A 53 0.37 5.19 2.23
C PRO A 53 1.67 5.80 2.77
N LEU A 54 1.99 7.00 2.31
CA LEU A 54 3.09 7.80 2.85
C LEU A 54 2.57 8.64 4.03
N SER A 55 3.33 8.71 5.11
CA SER A 55 2.98 9.51 6.30
C SER A 55 3.03 11.01 6.05
N ARG A 56 3.70 11.44 4.96
CA ARG A 56 3.82 12.83 4.52
C ARG A 56 3.76 12.89 3.01
N ASP A 57 3.40 14.07 2.49
CA ASP A 57 3.43 14.32 1.06
C ASP A 57 4.86 14.15 0.51
N PRO A 58 5.07 13.34 -0.55
CA PRO A 58 6.40 13.08 -1.10
C PRO A 58 7.15 14.32 -1.58
N SER A 59 6.49 15.47 -1.78
CA SER A 59 7.14 16.76 -2.05
C SER A 59 8.13 17.17 -0.95
N CYS A 60 7.99 16.67 0.28
CA CYS A 60 8.95 16.95 1.36
C CYS A 60 10.35 16.36 1.10
N LEU A 61 10.51 15.47 0.12
CA LEU A 61 11.79 14.85 -0.23
C LEU A 61 12.72 15.77 -1.05
N GLY A 62 12.21 16.89 -1.58
CA GLY A 62 12.98 17.83 -2.40
C GLY A 62 13.72 17.16 -3.55
N ASP A 63 15.01 17.51 -3.71
CA ASP A 63 15.84 17.05 -4.84
C ASP A 63 16.40 15.63 -4.68
N SER A 64 15.95 14.87 -3.67
CA SER A 64 16.48 13.53 -3.38
C SER A 64 16.46 12.61 -4.61
N LYS A 65 15.36 12.63 -5.39
CA LYS A 65 15.24 11.85 -6.63
C LYS A 65 16.26 12.28 -7.67
N GLN A 66 16.40 13.59 -7.92
CA GLN A 66 17.34 14.11 -8.92
C GLN A 66 18.79 13.82 -8.51
N MET A 67 19.11 13.91 -7.22
CA MET A 67 20.43 13.58 -6.71
C MET A 67 20.74 12.08 -6.85
N ALA A 68 19.80 11.20 -6.49
CA ALA A 68 19.94 9.76 -6.68
C ALA A 68 20.16 9.39 -8.15
N LEU A 69 19.38 9.97 -9.06
CA LEU A 69 19.54 9.76 -10.51
C LEU A 69 20.90 10.24 -11.04
N ARG A 70 21.38 11.42 -10.60
CA ARG A 70 22.70 11.92 -10.97
C ARG A 70 23.81 10.96 -10.55
N ARG A 71 23.73 10.45 -9.31
CA ARG A 71 24.68 9.46 -8.78
C ARG A 71 24.63 8.15 -9.55
N LEU A 72 23.43 7.62 -9.78
CA LEU A 72 23.21 6.39 -10.56
C LEU A 72 23.79 6.52 -11.97
N ASN A 73 23.48 7.61 -12.69
CA ASN A 73 23.99 7.83 -14.04
C ASN A 73 25.52 8.02 -14.10
N SER A 74 26.11 8.57 -13.02
CA SER A 74 27.57 8.65 -12.90
C SER A 74 28.19 7.27 -12.73
N LEU A 75 27.59 6.43 -11.89
CA LEU A 75 28.00 5.03 -11.71
C LEU A 75 27.89 4.25 -13.01
N TRP A 76 26.76 4.35 -13.73
CA TRP A 76 26.59 3.69 -15.03
C TRP A 76 27.66 4.12 -16.04
N ARG A 77 27.96 5.42 -16.14
CA ARG A 77 29.02 5.92 -17.03
C ARG A 77 30.39 5.32 -16.70
N ARG A 78 30.74 5.28 -15.40
CA ARG A 78 32.00 4.65 -14.95
C ARG A 78 32.03 3.16 -15.25
N LEU A 79 30.93 2.46 -15.03
CA LEU A 79 30.82 1.02 -15.25
C LEU A 79 31.00 0.65 -16.73
N VAL A 80 30.47 1.48 -17.64
CA VAL A 80 30.63 1.30 -19.09
C VAL A 80 32.07 1.62 -19.54
N GLN A 81 32.72 2.61 -18.92
CA GLN A 81 34.07 3.03 -19.28
C GLN A 81 35.17 2.11 -18.76
N ASP A 82 34.96 1.47 -17.61
CA ASP A 82 35.92 0.57 -16.99
C ASP A 82 35.30 -0.82 -16.77
N PRO A 83 35.47 -1.75 -17.73
CA PRO A 83 34.94 -3.10 -17.63
C PRO A 83 35.47 -3.88 -16.43
N LYS A 84 36.63 -3.51 -15.85
CA LYS A 84 37.17 -4.20 -14.66
C LYS A 84 36.30 -4.00 -13.42
N ILE A 85 35.47 -2.96 -13.39
CA ILE A 85 34.51 -2.71 -12.29
C ILE A 85 33.36 -3.75 -12.31
N LEU A 86 33.13 -4.44 -13.44
CA LEU A 86 32.09 -5.48 -13.58
C LEU A 86 32.53 -6.87 -13.11
N GLU A 87 33.82 -7.09 -12.81
CA GLU A 87 34.37 -8.40 -12.44
C GLU A 87 34.32 -8.69 -10.92
N LEU A 88 33.14 -8.56 -10.29
CA LEU A 88 32.89 -9.02 -8.91
C LEU A 88 32.21 -10.39 -8.87
#